data_AF-A0A841CDI3-F1
#
_entry.id   AF-A0A841CDI3-F1
#
_cell.length_a   1.000
_cell.length_b   1.000
_cell.length_c   1.000
_cell.angle_alpha   90.00
_cell.angle_beta   90.00
_cell.angle_gamma   90.00
#
_symmetry.space_group_name_H-M   'P 1'
#
loop_
_entity.id
_entity.type
_entity.pdbx_description
1 polymer ?
#
loop_
_entity_poly.entity_id
_entity_poly.type
_entity_poly.pdbx_seq_one_letter_code
_entity_poly.pdbx_strand_id
1 'polypeptide(L)'
;MERGFGVDLAALSTYTGTASGLAGEVGAVGTSTLAGTTTLAAGSFGRIGDEVGLGAAFQQAAQAQVDGVAAASAGLSAFATAVSKAGTAYTEQEAQHGADFDKAYRV
;
A
#
# COMPACT_ATOMS: atom_id res chain seq x y z
N MET A 1 -24.06 20.64 20.34
CA MET A 1 -23.60 19.26 20.56
C MET A 1 -23.08 18.77 19.23
N GLU A 2 -21.77 18.62 19.08
CA GLU A 2 -21.20 17.85 17.97
C GLU A 2 -21.67 16.40 18.17
N ARG A 3 -22.63 15.96 17.35
CA ARG A 3 -23.11 14.58 17.34
C ARG A 3 -22.38 13.86 16.22
N GLY A 4 -21.43 13.02 16.61
CA GLY A 4 -20.60 12.20 15.73
C GLY A 4 -19.22 12.05 16.34
N PHE A 5 -18.64 10.84 16.31
CA PHE A 5 -17.22 10.68 16.62
C PHE A 5 -16.45 11.69 15.75
N GLY A 6 -15.51 12.45 16.31
CA GLY A 6 -14.75 13.51 15.61
C GLY A 6 -13.79 12.99 14.52
N VAL A 7 -14.21 11.96 13.79
CA VAL A 7 -13.50 11.25 12.74
C VAL A 7 -14.08 11.71 11.41
N ASP A 8 -13.23 12.32 10.60
CA ASP A 8 -13.58 12.70 9.23
C ASP A 8 -13.53 11.46 8.32
N LEU A 9 -14.70 10.86 8.10
CA LEU A 9 -14.86 9.70 7.21
C LEU A 9 -14.49 10.00 5.76
N ALA A 10 -14.64 11.26 5.31
CA ALA A 10 -14.22 11.67 3.96
C ALA A 10 -12.68 11.74 3.86
N ALA A 11 -12.01 12.20 4.92
CA ALA A 11 -10.56 12.15 5.01
C ALA A 11 -10.03 10.70 5.01
N LEU A 12 -10.67 9.78 5.75
CA LEU A 12 -10.33 8.35 5.74
C LEU A 12 -10.48 7.72 4.34
N SER A 13 -11.60 8.00 3.66
CA SER A 13 -11.84 7.52 2.29
C SER A 13 -10.78 8.04 1.30
N THR A 14 -10.44 9.32 1.41
CA THR A 14 -9.40 9.96 0.59
C THR A 14 -8.03 9.32 0.84
N TYR A 15 -7.71 9.01 2.10
CA TYR A 15 -6.46 8.36 2.49
C TYR A 15 -6.36 6.95 1.92
N THR A 16 -7.45 6.17 1.98
CA THR A 16 -7.53 4.82 1.38
C THR A 16 -7.31 4.87 -0.13
N GLY A 17 -7.96 5.81 -0.83
CA GLY A 17 -7.80 5.98 -2.27
C GLY A 17 -6.36 6.34 -2.66
N THR A 18 -5.77 7.31 -1.96
CA THR A 18 -4.39 7.76 -2.20
C THR A 18 -3.37 6.65 -1.92
N ALA A 19 -3.52 5.92 -0.82
CA ALA A 19 -2.63 4.81 -0.47
C ALA A 19 -2.71 3.66 -1.48
N SER A 20 -3.90 3.36 -1.99
CA SER A 20 -4.10 2.33 -3.03
C SER A 20 -3.50 2.74 -4.38
N GLY A 21 -3.67 4.01 -4.78
CA GLY A 21 -3.04 4.56 -5.98
C GLY A 21 -1.51 4.52 -5.89
N LEU A 22 -0.96 4.98 -4.77
CA LEU A 22 0.48 4.95 -4.52
C LEU A 22 1.03 3.52 -4.52
N ALA A 23 0.32 2.55 -3.94
CA ALA A 23 0.71 1.14 -3.99
C ALA A 23 0.78 0.62 -5.43
N GLY A 24 -0.17 0.99 -6.29
CA GLY A 24 -0.18 0.63 -7.70
C GLY A 24 0.99 1.24 -8.48
N GLU A 25 1.27 2.53 -8.27
CA GLU A 25 2.41 3.23 -8.89
C GLU A 25 3.75 2.63 -8.45
N VAL A 26 3.93 2.37 -7.15
CA VAL A 26 5.12 1.75 -6.59
C VAL A 26 5.33 0.33 -7.16
N GLY A 27 4.25 -0.45 -7.26
CA GLY A 27 4.29 -1.77 -7.90
C GLY A 27 4.70 -1.71 -9.38
N ALA A 28 4.19 -0.75 -10.13
CA ALA A 28 4.52 -0.55 -11.54
C ALA A 28 5.99 -0.14 -11.74
N VAL A 29 6.54 0.74 -10.88
CA VAL A 29 7.96 1.11 -10.90
C VAL A 29 8.85 -0.11 -10.62
N GLY A 30 8.48 -0.93 -9.62
CA GLY A 30 9.21 -2.13 -9.25
C GLY A 30 9.27 -3.18 -10.38
N THR A 31 8.13 -3.44 -11.03
CA THR A 31 8.04 -4.49 -12.07
C THR A 31 8.52 -4.05 -13.45
N SER A 32 8.25 -2.82 -13.89
CA SER A 32 8.57 -2.40 -15.27
C SER A 32 9.95 -1.72 -15.38
N THR A 33 10.25 -0.80 -14.47
CA THR A 33 11.43 0.06 -14.58
C THR A 33 12.65 -0.60 -13.93
N LEU A 34 12.47 -1.16 -12.73
CA LEU A 34 13.58 -1.75 -12.00
C LEU A 34 14.03 -3.09 -12.60
N ALA A 35 13.08 -3.96 -12.99
CA ALA A 35 13.40 -5.23 -13.66
C ALA A 35 14.10 -5.03 -15.03
N GLY A 36 13.69 -4.02 -15.80
CA GLY A 36 14.32 -3.67 -17.07
C GLY A 36 15.75 -3.15 -16.90
N THR A 37 15.96 -2.26 -15.92
CA THR A 37 17.28 -1.68 -15.61
C THR A 37 18.25 -2.74 -15.10
N THR A 38 17.76 -3.68 -14.30
CA THR A 38 18.60 -4.73 -13.70
C THR A 38 19.03 -5.80 -14.70
N THR A 39 18.16 -6.13 -15.66
CA THR A 39 18.51 -6.98 -16.80
C THR A 39 19.57 -6.35 -17.70
N LEU A 40 19.44 -5.04 -17.98
CA LEU A 40 20.41 -4.28 -18.78
C LEU A 40 21.79 -4.23 -18.10
N ALA A 41 21.82 -3.90 -16.81
CA ALA A 41 23.07 -3.78 -16.06
C ALA A 41 23.81 -5.11 -15.85
N ALA A 42 23.10 -6.23 -15.72
CA ALA A 42 23.73 -7.56 -15.68
C ALA A 42 24.50 -7.89 -16.97
N GLY A 43 23.97 -7.50 -18.13
CA GLY A 43 24.66 -7.67 -19.42
C GLY A 43 25.86 -6.74 -19.62
N SER A 44 25.93 -5.63 -18.88
CA SER A 44 26.96 -4.60 -19.04
C SER A 44 28.35 -5.01 -18.57
N PHE A 45 28.46 -5.99 -17.66
CA PHE A 45 29.75 -6.41 -17.11
C PHE A 45 30.50 -7.42 -18.00
N GLY A 46 29.84 -7.97 -19.02
CA GLY A 46 30.41 -8.92 -19.96
C GLY A 46 31.02 -10.17 -19.29
N ARG A 47 31.84 -10.91 -20.04
CA ARG A 47 32.47 -12.16 -19.57
C ARG A 47 33.33 -12.01 -18.31
N ILE A 48 34.05 -10.88 -18.18
CA ILE A 48 34.89 -10.62 -17.01
C ILE A 48 34.02 -10.45 -15.76
N GLY A 49 32.86 -9.80 -15.88
CA GLY A 49 31.89 -9.68 -14.79
C GLY A 49 31.29 -11.00 -14.35
N ASP A 50 31.08 -11.93 -15.29
CA ASP A 50 30.60 -13.28 -15.00
C ASP A 50 31.68 -14.12 -14.30
N GLU A 51 32.93 -14.02 -14.75
CA GLU A 51 34.07 -14.76 -14.19
C GLU A 51 34.38 -14.38 -12.74
N VAL A 52 34.19 -13.10 -12.38
CA VAL A 52 34.39 -12.62 -11.00
C VAL A 52 33.10 -12.62 -10.15
N GLY A 53 31.98 -13.09 -10.72
CA GLY A 53 30.69 -13.18 -10.03
C GLY A 53 29.96 -11.85 -9.81
N LEU A 54 30.43 -10.75 -10.40
CA LEU A 54 29.79 -9.44 -10.32
C LEU A 54 28.38 -9.45 -10.94
N GLY A 55 28.20 -10.19 -12.04
CA GLY A 55 26.88 -10.36 -12.68
C GLY A 55 25.85 -10.99 -11.72
N ALA A 56 26.24 -12.06 -11.03
CA ALA A 56 25.37 -12.76 -10.07
C ALA A 56 25.09 -11.91 -8.81
N ALA A 57 26.10 -11.22 -8.28
CA ALA A 57 25.94 -10.32 -7.14
C ALA A 57 25.00 -9.14 -7.47
N PHE A 58 25.13 -8.58 -8.68
CA PHE A 58 24.25 -7.52 -9.15
C PHE A 58 22.82 -8.01 -9.33
N GLN A 59 22.61 -9.20 -9.91
CA GLN A 59 21.29 -9.82 -10.04
C GLN A 59 20.63 -10.09 -8.68
N GLN A 60 21.39 -10.53 -7.66
CA GLN A 60 20.84 -10.69 -6.32
C GLN A 60 20.45 -9.35 -5.69
N ALA A 61 21.29 -8.33 -5.79
CA ALA A 61 20.98 -7.00 -5.25
C ALA A 61 19.77 -6.38 -5.96
N ALA A 62 19.68 -6.55 -7.27
CA ALA A 62 18.54 -6.19 -8.10
C ALA A 62 17.25 -6.86 -7.63
N GLN A 63 17.28 -8.18 -7.45
CA GLN A 63 16.12 -8.94 -7.00
C GLN A 63 15.67 -8.49 -5.60
N ALA A 64 16.60 -8.28 -4.68
CA ALA A 64 16.29 -7.79 -3.34
C ALA A 64 15.61 -6.41 -3.35
N GLN A 65 15.97 -5.52 -4.29
CA GLN A 65 15.30 -4.23 -4.46
C GLN A 65 13.88 -4.40 -5.02
N VAL A 66 13.69 -5.26 -6.02
CA VAL A 66 12.35 -5.58 -6.57
C VAL A 66 11.45 -6.16 -5.48
N ASP A 67 11.97 -7.09 -4.69
CA ASP A 67 11.24 -7.73 -3.59
C ASP A 67 10.88 -6.71 -2.49
N GLY A 68 11.79 -5.77 -2.17
CA GLY A 68 11.54 -4.70 -1.22
C GLY A 68 10.44 -3.73 -1.67
N VAL A 69 10.42 -3.37 -2.96
CA VAL A 69 9.36 -2.54 -3.56
C VAL A 69 8.01 -3.28 -3.55
N ALA A 70 8.01 -4.57 -3.88
CA ALA A 70 6.82 -5.40 -3.79
C ALA A 70 6.28 -5.46 -2.36
N ALA A 71 7.15 -5.66 -1.36
CA ALA A 71 6.76 -5.67 0.05
C ALA A 71 6.16 -4.32 0.51
N ALA A 72 6.74 -3.20 0.09
CA ALA A 72 6.19 -1.87 0.36
C ALA A 72 4.80 -1.67 -0.24
N SER A 73 4.58 -2.10 -1.50
CA SER A 73 3.27 -2.01 -2.16
C SER A 73 2.21 -2.86 -1.45
N ALA A 74 2.57 -4.05 -0.99
CA ALA A 74 1.68 -4.91 -0.21
C ALA A 74 1.34 -4.29 1.15
N GLY A 75 2.32 -3.69 1.83
CA GLY A 75 2.12 -2.97 3.10
C GLY A 75 1.16 -1.78 2.96
N LEU A 76 1.32 -0.97 1.91
CA LEU A 76 0.41 0.13 1.60
C LEU A 76 -1.02 -0.35 1.32
N SER A 77 -1.17 -1.46 0.60
CA SER A 77 -2.49 -2.06 0.31
C SER A 77 -3.17 -2.61 1.58
N ALA A 78 -2.39 -3.26 2.45
CA ALA A 78 -2.88 -3.75 3.74
C ALA A 78 -3.31 -2.58 4.65
N PHE A 79 -2.51 -1.51 4.68
CA PHE A 79 -2.85 -0.29 5.40
C PHE A 79 -4.14 0.35 4.86
N ALA A 80 -4.29 0.50 3.55
CA ALA A 80 -5.51 1.01 2.92
C ALA A 80 -6.76 0.18 3.31
N THR A 81 -6.62 -1.14 3.36
CA THR A 81 -7.67 -2.06 3.81
C THR A 81 -8.02 -1.85 5.28
N ALA A 82 -7.03 -1.69 6.16
CA ALA A 82 -7.25 -1.43 7.58
C ALA A 82 -7.98 -0.10 7.81
N VAL A 83 -7.58 0.95 7.08
CA VAL A 83 -8.25 2.27 7.10
C VAL A 83 -9.70 2.15 6.64
N SER A 84 -9.97 1.41 5.56
CA SER A 84 -11.33 1.18 5.06
C SER A 84 -12.21 0.43 6.06
N LYS A 85 -11.65 -0.59 6.73
CA LYS A 85 -12.37 -1.33 7.78
C LYS A 85 -12.68 -0.46 8.98
N ALA A 86 -11.72 0.38 9.41
CA ALA A 86 -11.95 1.33 10.48
C ALA A 86 -13.07 2.32 10.14
N GLY A 87 -13.07 2.90 8.93
CA GLY A 87 -14.15 3.79 8.48
C GLY A 87 -15.53 3.11 8.45
N THR A 88 -15.58 1.85 8.04
CA THR A 88 -16.83 1.05 8.05
C THR A 88 -17.33 0.85 9.48
N ALA A 89 -16.45 0.45 10.40
CA ALA A 89 -16.79 0.25 11.81
C ALA A 89 -17.31 1.55 12.46
N TYR A 90 -16.70 2.69 12.16
CA TYR A 90 -17.21 3.98 12.64
C TYR A 90 -18.61 4.30 12.11
N THR A 91 -18.85 4.05 10.82
CA THR A 91 -20.17 4.27 10.20
C THR A 91 -21.24 3.37 10.82
N GLU A 92 -20.93 2.09 11.04
CA GLU A 92 -21.83 1.14 11.71
C GLU A 92 -22.13 1.56 13.15
N GLN A 93 -21.11 2.04 13.88
CA GLN A 93 -21.25 2.50 15.24
C GLN A 93 -22.13 3.76 15.33
N GLU A 94 -21.98 4.73 14.42
CA GLU A 94 -22.88 5.88 14.35
C GLU A 94 -24.33 5.46 14.06
N ALA A 95 -24.55 4.52 13.14
CA ALA A 95 -25.89 4.04 12.80
C ALA A 95 -26.58 3.35 14.00
N GLN A 96 -25.83 2.54 14.76
CA GLN A 96 -26.34 1.89 15.97
C GLN A 96 -26.62 2.89 17.09
N HIS A 97 -25.70 3.83 17.34
CA HIS A 97 -25.93 4.89 18.32
C HIS A 97 -27.15 5.76 17.96
N GLY A 98 -27.32 6.10 16.67
CA GLY A 98 -28.50 6.83 16.20
C GLY A 98 -29.81 6.07 16.44
N ALA A 99 -29.83 4.77 16.14
CA ALA A 99 -31.00 3.92 16.37
C ALA A 99 -31.35 3.78 17.86
N ASP A 100 -30.34 3.68 18.73
CA ASP A 100 -30.55 3.62 20.18
C ASP A 100 -31.10 4.93 20.75
N PHE A 101 -30.62 6.09 20.27
CA PHE A 101 -31.19 7.38 20.64
C PHE A 101 -32.64 7.54 20.18
N ASP A 102 -32.96 7.13 18.94
CA ASP A 102 -34.33 7.24 18.41
C ASP A 102 -35.30 6.31 19.14
N LYS A 103 -34.82 5.13 19.56
CA LYS A 103 -35.56 4.18 20.40
C LYS A 103 -35.75 4.70 21.83
N ALA A 104 -34.73 5.36 22.41
CA ALA A 104 -34.80 5.98 23.73
C ALA A 104 -35.65 7.26 23.76
N TYR A 105 -35.82 7.94 22.63
CA TYR A 105 -36.66 9.14 22.52
C TYR A 105 -38.13 8.82 22.18
N ARG A 106 -38.45 7.58 21.82
CA ARG A 106 -39.80 7.08 21.53
C ARG A 106 -40.57 6.54 22.76
N VAL A 107 -40.02 6.70 23.95
CA VAL A 107 -40.67 6.42 25.26
C VAL A 107 -40.86 7.73 26.03
#